data_AF-A0A2N1A063-F1
#
_entry.id   AF-A0A2N1A063-F1
#
_cell.length_a   1.000
_cell.length_b   1.000
_cell.length_c   1.000
_cell.angle_alpha   90.00
_cell.angle_beta   90.00
_cell.angle_gamma   90.00
#
_symmetry.space_group_name_H-M   'P 1'
#
loop_
_entity.id
_entity.type
_entity.pdbx_description
1 polymer ?
#
loop_
_entity_poly.entity_id
_entity_poly.type
_entity_poly.pdbx_seq_one_letter_code
_entity_poly.pdbx_strand_id
1 'polypeptide(L)'
;MKNESTQVKLELRTVVDKTWLVRDKTFSDDPWYLYAELFSICYLIELIRALTEPQWLPEEVSIQSEQAALFEQLILSDNANSNVPQIYQQRSVCSISIPQEMLAIPFHHNKHWVKPEKNSDAPTDFLGSLKIALPPYLHEGKLPIKKTAQIIGLSVRTFQRRLDTLGVSYTQVLESVQLQEAQYYLNNTGISITTIALGLGYSDLAHFSRAFKRMTEIPPSQYRIEHSGTKR
;
A
#
# COMPACT_ATOMS: atom_id res chain seq x y z
N MET A 1 2.09 -8.17 -18.48
CA MET A 1 2.23 -9.38 -17.66
C MET A 1 0.83 -9.72 -17.17
N LYS A 2 0.16 -10.71 -17.77
CA LYS A 2 -1.08 -11.27 -17.22
C LYS A 2 -0.68 -12.28 -16.15
N ASN A 3 -0.45 -11.82 -14.92
CA ASN A 3 -0.54 -12.67 -13.75
C ASN A 3 -1.88 -12.34 -13.09
N GLU A 4 -2.96 -12.87 -13.67
CA GLU A 4 -4.17 -13.06 -12.88
C GLU A 4 -3.78 -13.99 -11.72
N SER A 5 -4.03 -13.55 -10.49
CA SER A 5 -3.78 -14.32 -9.27
C SER A 5 -4.70 -15.55 -9.28
N THR A 6 -4.23 -16.67 -9.86
CA THR A 6 -5.09 -17.77 -10.33
C THR A 6 -5.22 -18.96 -9.38
N GLN A 7 -4.81 -18.86 -8.11
CA GLN A 7 -4.84 -20.02 -7.21
C GLN A 7 -5.66 -19.83 -5.92
N VAL A 8 -6.46 -18.77 -5.81
CA VAL A 8 -7.35 -18.58 -4.65
C VAL A 8 -8.79 -18.82 -5.06
N LYS A 9 -9.45 -19.77 -4.41
CA LYS A 9 -10.88 -20.01 -4.54
C LYS A 9 -11.58 -19.61 -3.25
N LEU A 10 -12.63 -18.80 -3.37
CA LEU A 10 -13.52 -18.44 -2.28
C LEU A 10 -14.84 -19.16 -2.47
N GLU A 11 -15.33 -19.82 -1.42
CA GLU A 11 -16.62 -20.51 -1.46
C GLU A 11 -17.25 -20.61 -0.07
N LEU A 12 -18.57 -20.75 -0.04
CA LEU A 12 -19.29 -21.12 1.17
C LEU A 12 -19.44 -22.64 1.22
N ARG A 13 -19.04 -23.26 2.33
CA ARG A 13 -19.26 -24.68 2.60
C ARG A 13 -20.16 -24.80 3.83
N THR A 14 -21.35 -25.37 3.67
CA THR A 14 -22.25 -25.64 4.80
C THR A 14 -22.10 -27.09 5.23
N VAL A 15 -21.82 -27.29 6.52
CA VAL A 15 -21.71 -28.60 7.16
C VAL A 15 -22.70 -28.61 8.32
N VAL A 16 -23.75 -29.42 8.19
CA VAL A 16 -24.86 -29.51 9.15
C VAL A 16 -25.54 -28.14 9.34
N ASP A 17 -25.26 -27.44 10.43
CA ASP A 17 -25.83 -26.16 10.85
C ASP A 17 -24.84 -24.99 10.75
N LYS A 18 -23.59 -25.27 10.36
CA LYS A 18 -22.51 -24.29 10.31
C LYS A 18 -22.09 -24.02 8.88
N THR A 19 -22.04 -22.74 8.52
CA THR A 19 -21.51 -22.32 7.23
C THR A 19 -20.11 -21.76 7.39
N TRP A 20 -19.21 -22.19 6.51
CA TRP A 20 -17.82 -21.78 6.48
C TRP A 20 -17.56 -20.93 5.24
N LEU A 21 -17.04 -19.73 5.42
CA LEU A 21 -16.45 -18.97 4.32
C LEU A 21 -15.01 -19.42 4.13
N VAL A 22 -14.81 -20.22 3.09
CA VAL A 22 -13.57 -20.93 2.83
C VAL A 22 -12.74 -20.18 1.79
N ARG A 23 -11.50 -19.92 2.15
CA ARG A 23 -10.44 -19.47 1.27
C ARG A 23 -9.50 -20.65 1.02
N ASP A 24 -9.69 -21.29 -0.11
CA ASP A 24 -8.85 -22.38 -0.59
C ASP A 24 -7.67 -21.81 -1.39
N LYS A 25 -6.47 -22.12 -0.94
CA LYS A 25 -5.21 -21.80 -1.62
C LYS A 25 -4.21 -22.87 -1.24
N THR A 26 -3.46 -23.32 -2.22
CA THR A 26 -2.33 -24.23 -2.02
C THR A 26 -1.35 -23.65 -1.02
N PHE A 27 -1.08 -24.40 0.04
CA PHE A 27 -0.06 -24.09 1.03
C PHE A 27 1.31 -23.86 0.38
N SER A 28 2.06 -22.88 0.88
CA SER A 28 3.48 -22.73 0.61
C SER A 28 4.22 -22.57 1.93
N ASP A 29 5.39 -23.21 2.05
CA ASP A 29 6.28 -23.09 3.21
C ASP A 29 7.13 -21.80 3.17
N ASP A 30 6.88 -20.93 2.20
CA ASP A 30 7.54 -19.63 2.14
C ASP A 30 7.09 -18.72 3.30
N PRO A 31 8.00 -17.91 3.90
CA PRO A 31 7.65 -16.99 4.97
C PRO A 31 6.51 -16.02 4.65
N TRP A 32 6.36 -15.63 3.37
CA TRP A 32 5.29 -14.72 2.94
C TRP A 32 3.89 -15.34 3.09
N TYR A 33 3.77 -16.67 3.09
CA TYR A 33 2.49 -17.36 3.11
C TYR A 33 1.74 -17.12 4.42
N LEU A 34 2.46 -17.14 5.56
CA LEU A 34 1.90 -16.82 6.86
C LEU A 34 1.24 -15.44 6.88
N TYR A 35 1.93 -14.42 6.35
CA TYR A 35 1.37 -13.07 6.24
C TYR A 35 0.16 -13.00 5.31
N ALA A 36 0.19 -13.75 4.21
CA ALA A 36 -0.96 -13.83 3.31
C ALA A 36 -2.16 -14.52 3.97
N GLU A 37 -1.93 -15.52 4.83
CA GLU A 37 -2.98 -16.18 5.59
C GLU A 37 -3.55 -15.29 6.71
N LEU A 38 -2.70 -14.61 7.48
CA LEU A 38 -3.11 -13.61 8.48
C LEU A 38 -3.99 -12.52 7.85
N PHE A 39 -3.52 -11.93 6.74
CA PHE A 39 -4.27 -10.94 6.00
C PHE A 39 -5.62 -11.49 5.51
N SER A 40 -5.65 -12.76 5.09
CA SER A 40 -6.90 -13.39 4.64
C SER A 40 -7.91 -13.47 5.78
N ILE A 41 -7.50 -13.90 6.98
CA ILE A 41 -8.41 -13.94 8.14
C ILE A 41 -8.92 -12.55 8.51
N CYS A 42 -8.04 -11.55 8.63
CA CYS A 42 -8.46 -10.17 8.88
C CYS A 42 -9.47 -9.67 7.83
N TYR A 43 -9.15 -9.88 6.56
CA TYR A 43 -10.01 -9.44 5.47
C TYR A 43 -11.38 -10.12 5.50
N LEU A 44 -11.44 -11.43 5.75
CA LEU A 44 -12.71 -12.16 5.84
C LEU A 44 -13.55 -11.67 7.03
N ILE A 45 -12.93 -11.40 8.19
CA ILE A 45 -13.64 -10.85 9.35
C ILE A 45 -14.17 -9.45 9.06
N GLU A 46 -13.32 -8.56 8.54
CA GLU A 46 -13.72 -7.19 8.18
C GLU A 46 -14.80 -7.15 7.10
N LEU A 47 -14.74 -8.07 6.14
CA LEU A 47 -15.79 -8.22 5.13
C LEU A 47 -17.13 -8.52 5.80
N ILE A 48 -17.19 -9.50 6.71
CA ILE A 48 -18.44 -9.82 7.40
C ILE A 48 -18.88 -8.63 8.27
N ARG A 49 -17.98 -8.02 9.05
CA ARG A 49 -18.30 -6.82 9.86
C ARG A 49 -18.89 -5.68 9.03
N ALA A 50 -18.34 -5.44 7.83
CA ALA A 50 -18.82 -4.40 6.92
C ALA A 50 -20.19 -4.73 6.30
N LEU A 51 -20.55 -6.02 6.19
CA LEU A 51 -21.81 -6.48 5.63
C LEU A 51 -22.90 -6.69 6.70
N THR A 52 -22.51 -6.91 7.95
CA THR A 52 -23.41 -7.32 9.03
C THR A 52 -23.26 -6.43 10.27
N GLU A 53 -22.44 -6.81 11.25
CA GLU A 53 -22.28 -6.11 12.53
C GLU A 53 -20.81 -5.71 12.77
N PRO A 54 -20.52 -4.44 13.11
CA PRO A 54 -19.13 -3.95 13.25
C PRO A 54 -18.27 -4.66 14.30
N GLN A 55 -18.89 -5.25 15.31
CA GLN A 55 -18.22 -5.91 16.43
C GLN A 55 -18.21 -7.44 16.31
N TRP A 56 -18.71 -7.98 15.20
CA TRP A 56 -18.79 -9.41 14.99
C TRP A 56 -17.41 -10.08 15.01
N LEU A 57 -17.39 -11.31 15.54
CA LEU A 57 -16.26 -12.23 15.48
C LEU A 57 -16.77 -13.63 15.13
N PRO A 58 -16.00 -14.41 14.34
CA PRO A 58 -16.33 -15.81 14.12
C PRO A 58 -16.19 -16.60 15.42
N GLU A 59 -17.02 -17.63 15.60
CA GLU A 59 -16.86 -18.57 16.71
C GLU A 59 -15.67 -19.50 16.47
N GLU A 60 -15.38 -19.79 15.21
CA GLU A 60 -14.37 -20.75 14.80
C GLU A 60 -13.58 -20.25 13.59
N VAL A 61 -12.28 -20.51 13.62
CA VAL A 61 -11.36 -20.18 12.54
C VAL A 61 -10.55 -21.41 12.20
N SER A 62 -10.39 -21.71 10.91
CA SER A 62 -9.45 -22.72 10.43
C SER A 62 -8.26 -22.05 9.74
N ILE A 63 -7.06 -22.52 10.05
CA ILE A 63 -5.81 -22.07 9.44
C ILE A 63 -4.99 -23.27 8.97
N GLN A 64 -4.18 -23.05 7.93
CA GLN A 64 -3.21 -24.01 7.43
C GLN A 64 -1.93 -23.98 8.28
N SER A 65 -1.56 -22.79 8.76
CA SER A 65 -0.45 -22.57 9.69
C SER A 65 -0.60 -23.30 11.04
N GLU A 66 0.54 -23.53 11.70
CA GLU A 66 0.66 -24.03 13.09
C GLU A 66 0.85 -22.90 14.12
N GLN A 67 0.64 -21.65 13.72
CA GLN A 67 0.92 -20.46 14.54
C GLN A 67 -0.36 -19.82 15.10
N ALA A 68 -1.29 -20.59 15.69
CA ALA A 68 -2.56 -20.07 16.21
C ALA A 68 -2.43 -18.85 17.13
N ALA A 69 -1.42 -18.82 18.00
CA ALA A 69 -1.19 -17.70 18.93
C ALA A 69 -1.08 -16.34 18.22
N LEU A 70 -0.53 -16.30 17.00
CA LEU A 70 -0.41 -15.07 16.21
C LEU A 70 -1.78 -14.61 15.68
N PHE A 71 -2.63 -15.55 15.30
CA PHE A 71 -4.01 -15.26 14.86
C PHE A 71 -4.88 -14.82 16.03
N GLU A 72 -4.74 -15.44 17.21
CA GLU A 72 -5.44 -15.02 18.43
C GLU A 72 -5.10 -13.56 18.78
N GLN A 73 -3.81 -13.23 18.83
CA GLN A 73 -3.36 -11.86 19.10
C GLN A 73 -3.93 -10.85 18.09
N LEU A 74 -3.95 -11.22 16.82
CA LEU A 74 -4.44 -10.38 15.74
C LEU A 74 -5.96 -10.16 15.78
N ILE A 75 -6.73 -11.21 16.09
CA ILE A 75 -8.19 -11.12 16.17
C ILE A 75 -8.63 -10.38 17.44
N LEU A 76 -7.87 -10.54 18.54
CA LEU A 76 -8.19 -9.96 19.85
C LEU A 76 -7.68 -8.54 20.06
N SER A 77 -6.77 -8.01 19.22
CA SER A 77 -6.23 -6.66 19.41
C SER A 77 -7.30 -5.57 19.40
N ASP A 78 -8.46 -5.83 18.80
CA ASP A 78 -9.58 -4.90 18.68
C ASP A 78 -10.75 -5.15 19.65
N ASN A 79 -10.71 -6.20 20.49
CA ASN A 79 -11.89 -6.61 21.28
C ASN A 79 -11.58 -6.95 22.74
N ALA A 80 -12.23 -6.23 23.67
CA ALA A 80 -12.12 -6.43 25.12
C ALA A 80 -13.07 -7.51 25.68
N ASN A 81 -13.88 -8.16 24.82
CA ASN A 81 -14.88 -9.16 25.23
C ASN A 81 -14.34 -10.60 25.23
N SER A 82 -14.82 -11.39 26.19
CA SER A 82 -14.25 -12.67 26.65
C SER A 82 -14.48 -13.90 25.76
N ASN A 83 -14.96 -13.79 24.52
CA ASN A 83 -15.17 -14.97 23.67
C ASN A 83 -14.14 -15.02 22.54
N VAL A 84 -13.06 -15.78 22.77
CA VAL A 84 -11.99 -16.01 21.80
C VAL A 84 -12.47 -17.04 20.78
N PRO A 85 -12.29 -16.81 19.46
CA PRO A 85 -12.60 -17.82 18.46
C PRO A 85 -11.79 -19.10 18.72
N GLN A 86 -12.42 -20.25 18.55
CA GLN A 86 -11.69 -21.51 18.55
C GLN A 86 -10.90 -21.65 17.23
N ILE A 87 -9.57 -21.78 17.35
CA ILE A 87 -8.69 -21.89 16.18
C ILE A 87 -8.29 -23.35 15.93
N TYR A 88 -8.60 -23.83 14.72
CA TYR A 88 -8.17 -25.12 14.21
C TYR A 88 -6.96 -24.96 13.30
N GLN A 89 -5.85 -25.60 13.68
CA GLN A 89 -4.57 -25.50 12.97
C GLN A 89 -4.37 -26.65 11.99
N GLN A 90 -3.34 -26.55 11.13
CA GLN A 90 -2.93 -27.61 10.19
C GLN A 90 -4.09 -28.12 9.30
N ARG A 91 -5.01 -27.24 8.91
CA ARG A 91 -6.08 -27.58 7.99
C ARG A 91 -5.61 -27.45 6.54
N SER A 92 -6.32 -28.07 5.62
CA SER A 92 -6.04 -27.93 4.19
C SER A 92 -6.46 -26.57 3.63
N VAL A 93 -7.28 -25.80 4.38
CA VAL A 93 -7.85 -24.53 3.95
C VAL A 93 -7.92 -23.53 5.10
N CYS A 94 -7.95 -22.25 4.74
CA CYS A 94 -8.21 -21.15 5.66
C CYS A 94 -9.71 -20.80 5.61
N SER A 95 -10.39 -20.69 6.75
CA SER A 95 -11.82 -20.38 6.76
C SER A 95 -12.29 -19.77 8.08
N ILE A 96 -13.44 -19.09 8.04
CA ILE A 96 -14.14 -18.59 9.21
C ILE A 96 -15.57 -19.13 9.24
N SER A 97 -16.08 -19.42 10.44
CA SER A 97 -17.48 -19.80 10.61
C SER A 97 -18.39 -18.57 10.55
N ILE A 98 -19.56 -18.74 9.94
CA ILE A 98 -20.63 -17.74 9.86
C ILE A 98 -21.94 -18.40 10.31
N PRO A 99 -22.55 -17.92 11.40
CA PRO A 99 -23.90 -18.30 11.80
C PRO A 99 -24.92 -18.21 10.67
N GLN A 100 -25.80 -19.21 10.57
CA GLN A 100 -26.77 -19.28 9.50
C GLN A 100 -27.79 -18.13 9.56
N GLU A 101 -28.18 -17.67 10.75
CA GLU A 101 -29.05 -16.49 10.89
C GLU A 101 -28.46 -15.24 10.24
N MET A 102 -27.13 -15.11 10.24
CA MET A 102 -26.47 -13.93 9.70
C MET A 102 -26.46 -13.93 8.17
N LEU A 103 -26.39 -15.11 7.55
CA LEU A 103 -26.55 -15.26 6.10
C LEU A 103 -27.97 -14.93 5.63
N ALA A 104 -28.96 -15.01 6.51
CA ALA A 104 -30.34 -14.66 6.22
C ALA A 104 -30.63 -13.15 6.33
N ILE A 105 -29.70 -12.35 6.88
CA ILE A 105 -29.86 -10.90 7.00
C ILE A 105 -29.84 -10.28 5.59
N PRO A 106 -30.90 -9.55 5.18
CA PRO A 106 -30.89 -8.86 3.90
C PRO A 106 -29.77 -7.81 3.86
N PHE A 107 -28.79 -8.00 2.98
CA PHE A 107 -27.75 -7.01 2.78
C PHE A 107 -28.31 -5.80 2.00
N HIS A 108 -28.41 -4.67 2.68
CA HIS A 108 -28.71 -3.39 2.04
C HIS A 108 -27.40 -2.74 1.58
N HIS A 109 -26.97 -3.06 0.36
CA HIS A 109 -25.85 -2.36 -0.26
C HIS A 109 -26.09 -0.85 -0.17
N ASN A 110 -25.17 -0.13 0.48
CA ASN A 110 -25.14 1.32 0.39
C ASN A 110 -24.85 1.72 -1.07
N LYS A 111 -25.91 2.00 -1.84
CA LYS A 111 -25.81 2.37 -3.26
C LYS A 111 -24.97 3.64 -3.50
N HIS A 112 -24.58 4.34 -2.44
CA HIS A 112 -23.69 5.49 -2.47
C HIS A 112 -22.21 5.12 -2.45
N TRP A 113 -21.79 4.03 -3.12
CA TRP A 113 -20.43 4.05 -3.65
C TRP A 113 -20.40 5.10 -4.76
N VAL A 114 -20.16 6.34 -4.35
CA VAL A 114 -19.80 7.41 -5.25
C VAL A 114 -18.38 7.09 -5.65
N LYS A 115 -18.18 6.70 -6.91
CA LYS A 115 -16.83 6.68 -7.50
C LYS A 115 -16.20 8.01 -7.10
N PRO A 116 -15.10 8.03 -6.32
CA PRO A 116 -14.53 9.28 -5.87
C PRO A 116 -14.35 10.13 -7.13
N GLU A 117 -14.93 11.33 -7.12
CA GLU A 117 -14.73 12.26 -8.21
C GLU A 117 -13.24 12.32 -8.47
N LYS A 118 -12.84 12.28 -9.75
CA LYS A 118 -11.42 12.48 -10.09
C LYS A 118 -11.01 13.72 -9.31
N ASN A 119 -10.09 13.56 -8.37
CA ASN A 119 -9.66 14.64 -7.50
C ASN A 119 -9.40 15.85 -8.40
N SER A 120 -10.16 16.94 -8.24
CA SER A 120 -10.08 18.10 -9.13
C SER A 120 -8.67 18.69 -9.15
N ASP A 121 -7.92 18.42 -8.09
CA ASP A 121 -6.54 18.84 -7.88
C ASP A 121 -5.52 17.88 -8.50
N ALA A 122 -5.97 16.75 -9.08
CA ALA A 122 -5.09 15.86 -9.82
C ALA A 122 -4.56 16.61 -11.05
N PRO A 123 -3.24 16.64 -11.25
CA PRO A 123 -2.66 17.33 -12.38
C PRO A 123 -3.23 16.81 -13.69
N THR A 124 -3.76 17.73 -14.49
CA THR A 124 -4.27 17.43 -15.83
C THR A 124 -3.12 17.31 -16.84
N ASP A 125 -1.95 17.87 -16.52
CA ASP A 125 -0.77 17.78 -17.35
C ASP A 125 0.12 16.57 -17.02
N PHE A 126 0.93 16.19 -18.00
CA PHE A 126 1.78 15.02 -17.92
C PHE A 126 2.90 15.15 -16.90
N LEU A 127 3.50 16.34 -16.73
CA LEU A 127 4.60 16.53 -15.79
C LEU A 127 4.10 16.57 -14.35
N GLY A 128 2.97 17.22 -14.11
CA GLY A 128 2.31 17.17 -12.81
C GLY A 128 1.95 15.74 -12.41
N SER A 129 1.46 14.92 -13.36
CA SER A 129 1.20 13.50 -13.10
C SER A 129 2.48 12.74 -12.68
N LEU A 130 3.62 13.06 -13.29
CA LEU A 130 4.91 12.46 -12.90
C LEU A 130 5.37 12.93 -11.52
N LYS A 131 5.17 14.20 -11.18
CA LYS A 131 5.51 14.75 -9.86
C LYS A 131 4.79 14.07 -8.72
N ILE A 132 3.55 13.61 -8.95
CA ILE A 132 2.78 12.88 -7.94
C ILE A 132 3.11 11.38 -7.94
N ALA A 133 3.34 10.78 -9.10
CA ALA A 133 3.48 9.33 -9.22
C ALA A 133 4.88 8.80 -8.83
N LEU A 134 5.92 9.63 -8.98
CA LEU A 134 7.32 9.18 -8.81
C LEU A 134 7.88 9.19 -7.38
N PRO A 135 7.47 10.10 -6.45
CA PRO A 135 8.05 10.16 -5.10
C PRO A 135 8.12 8.82 -4.35
N PRO A 136 7.08 7.94 -4.38
CA PRO A 136 7.13 6.66 -3.69
C PRO A 136 8.27 5.72 -4.14
N TYR A 137 8.85 5.94 -5.31
CA TYR A 137 9.88 5.08 -5.90
C TYR A 137 11.30 5.67 -5.82
N LEU A 138 11.47 6.90 -5.33
CA LEU A 138 12.79 7.56 -5.29
C LEU A 138 13.79 6.88 -4.35
N HIS A 139 13.29 6.26 -3.27
CA HIS A 139 14.12 5.57 -2.28
C HIS A 139 14.81 4.31 -2.83
N GLU A 140 14.35 3.79 -3.96
CA GLU A 140 14.97 2.64 -4.63
C GLU A 140 16.26 3.01 -5.39
N GLY A 141 16.66 4.29 -5.37
CA GLY A 141 17.84 4.80 -6.07
C GLY A 141 17.50 5.48 -7.40
N LYS A 142 18.48 5.51 -8.32
CA LYS A 142 18.31 6.14 -9.64
C LYS A 142 17.26 5.40 -10.47
N LEU A 143 16.05 5.94 -10.51
CA LEU A 143 14.93 5.35 -11.23
C LEU A 143 15.23 5.30 -12.74
N PRO A 144 15.21 4.12 -13.39
CA PRO A 144 15.43 4.03 -14.83
C PRO A 144 14.18 4.45 -15.62
N ILE A 145 14.37 5.09 -16.78
CA ILE A 145 13.27 5.53 -17.66
C ILE A 145 12.29 4.40 -18.01
N LYS A 146 12.80 3.17 -18.16
CA LYS A 146 11.99 1.97 -18.42
C LYS A 146 11.01 1.70 -17.28
N LYS A 147 11.48 1.81 -16.03
CA LYS A 147 10.65 1.58 -14.84
C LYS A 147 9.64 2.71 -14.66
N THR A 148 10.04 3.96 -14.86
CA THR A 148 9.09 5.10 -14.86
C THR A 148 7.99 4.93 -15.91
N ALA A 149 8.33 4.56 -17.15
CA ALA A 149 7.32 4.35 -18.19
C ALA A 149 6.31 3.26 -17.79
N GLN A 150 6.78 2.17 -17.15
CA GLN A 150 5.92 1.12 -16.63
C GLN A 150 5.00 1.60 -15.49
N ILE A 151 5.54 2.37 -14.53
CA ILE A 151 4.77 2.92 -13.39
C ILE A 151 3.56 3.72 -13.88
N ILE A 152 3.72 4.48 -14.94
CA ILE A 152 2.64 5.33 -15.50
C ILE A 152 1.85 4.66 -16.63
N GLY A 153 2.09 3.37 -16.90
CA GLY A 153 1.35 2.61 -17.91
C GLY A 153 1.65 2.97 -19.38
N LEU A 154 2.85 3.48 -19.69
CA LEU A 154 3.28 3.81 -21.05
C LEU A 154 4.43 2.93 -21.55
N SER A 155 4.55 2.81 -22.88
CA SER A 155 5.78 2.33 -23.49
C SER A 155 6.89 3.38 -23.35
N VAL A 156 8.16 2.94 -23.31
CA VAL A 156 9.32 3.86 -23.25
C VAL A 156 9.32 4.85 -24.41
N ARG A 157 8.98 4.40 -25.63
CA ARG A 157 8.88 5.25 -26.82
C ARG A 157 7.81 6.34 -26.65
N THR A 158 6.63 5.97 -26.15
CA THR A 158 5.55 6.94 -25.92
C THR A 158 5.92 7.94 -24.83
N PHE A 159 6.58 7.45 -23.78
CA PHE A 159 7.07 8.28 -22.68
C PHE A 159 8.07 9.33 -23.17
N GLN A 160 9.11 8.90 -23.88
CA GLN A 160 10.12 9.78 -24.47
C GLN A 160 9.50 10.80 -25.41
N ARG A 161 8.63 10.37 -26.34
CA ARG A 161 7.94 11.30 -27.25
C ARG A 161 7.15 12.38 -26.50
N ARG A 162 6.49 12.05 -25.38
CA ARG A 162 5.77 13.04 -24.57
C ARG A 162 6.71 14.03 -23.90
N LEU A 163 7.83 13.55 -23.37
CA LEU A 163 8.87 14.40 -22.80
C LEU A 163 9.48 15.34 -23.87
N ASP A 164 9.79 14.81 -25.05
CA ASP A 164 10.34 15.57 -26.17
C ASP A 164 9.36 16.64 -26.65
N THR A 165 8.06 16.33 -26.70
CA THR A 165 7.00 17.29 -27.06
C THR A 165 6.93 18.45 -26.06
N LEU A 166 7.30 18.21 -24.81
CA LEU A 166 7.35 19.20 -23.74
C LEU A 166 8.74 19.86 -23.60
N GLY A 167 9.70 19.48 -24.44
CA GLY A 167 11.06 20.02 -24.43
C GLY A 167 11.86 19.70 -23.18
N VAL A 168 11.51 18.64 -22.43
CA VAL A 168 12.19 18.27 -21.18
C VAL A 168 12.86 16.90 -21.30
N SER A 169 14.04 16.75 -20.71
CA SER A 169 14.69 15.46 -20.56
C SER A 169 14.17 14.70 -19.34
N TYR A 170 14.25 13.37 -19.38
CA TYR A 170 13.87 12.53 -18.24
C TYR A 170 14.69 12.87 -16.97
N THR A 171 15.98 13.16 -17.12
CA THR A 171 16.84 13.57 -16.01
C THR A 171 16.33 14.84 -15.34
N GLN A 172 15.95 15.85 -16.12
CA GLN A 172 15.38 17.09 -15.58
C GLN A 172 14.08 16.84 -14.82
N VAL A 173 13.22 15.95 -15.33
CA VAL A 173 11.99 15.56 -14.62
C VAL A 173 12.35 14.93 -13.28
N LEU A 174 13.23 13.92 -13.26
CA LEU A 174 13.60 13.23 -12.02
C LEU A 174 14.23 14.17 -11.00
N GLU A 175 15.18 15.02 -11.44
CA GLU A 175 15.79 16.04 -10.59
C GLU A 175 14.76 17.03 -10.05
N SER A 176 13.76 17.42 -10.84
CA SER A 176 12.69 18.31 -10.37
C SER A 176 11.82 17.67 -9.30
N VAL A 177 11.49 16.38 -9.42
CA VAL A 177 10.72 15.65 -8.40
C VAL A 177 11.55 15.51 -7.13
N GLN A 178 12.81 15.08 -7.25
CA GLN A 178 13.73 14.96 -6.13
C GLN A 178 13.91 16.30 -5.40
N LEU A 179 13.99 17.41 -6.14
CA LEU A 179 14.14 18.73 -5.55
C LEU A 179 12.90 19.13 -4.75
N GLN A 180 11.70 18.91 -5.29
CA GLN A 180 10.46 19.24 -4.58
C GLN A 180 10.34 18.48 -3.26
N GLU A 181 10.63 17.17 -3.27
CA GLU A 181 10.65 16.35 -2.06
C GLU A 181 11.74 16.81 -1.09
N ALA A 182 12.94 17.14 -1.58
CA ALA A 182 14.02 17.66 -0.75
C ALA A 182 13.61 18.95 -0.02
N GLN A 183 13.03 19.91 -0.74
CA GLN A 183 12.53 21.16 -0.16
C GLN A 183 11.45 20.88 0.90
N TYR A 184 10.52 19.97 0.62
CA TYR A 184 9.49 19.57 1.56
C TYR A 184 10.10 19.02 2.86
N TYR A 185 11.02 18.05 2.77
CA TYR A 185 11.63 17.46 3.96
C TYR A 185 12.51 18.44 4.73
N LEU A 186 13.26 19.29 4.04
CA LEU A 186 14.09 20.31 4.67
C LEU A 186 13.25 21.33 5.44
N ASN A 187 12.04 21.67 4.96
CA ASN A 187 11.19 22.70 5.56
C ASN A 187 10.27 22.16 6.65
N ASN A 188 9.83 20.91 6.55
CA ASN A 188 8.76 20.38 7.39
C ASN A 188 9.24 19.31 8.39
N THR A 189 10.52 18.91 8.38
CA THR A 189 11.01 17.82 9.24
C THR A 189 12.37 18.09 9.87
N GLY A 190 12.65 17.38 10.97
CA GLY A 190 13.97 17.34 11.61
C GLY A 190 14.93 16.29 11.04
N ILE A 191 14.56 15.59 9.94
CA ILE A 191 15.34 14.48 9.39
C ILE A 191 16.73 14.97 8.94
N SER A 192 17.79 14.18 9.17
CA SER A 192 19.14 14.59 8.77
C SER A 192 19.26 14.78 7.24
N ILE A 193 20.08 15.73 6.80
CA ILE A 193 20.27 16.00 5.36
C ILE A 193 20.83 14.76 4.64
N THR A 194 21.70 13.99 5.30
CA THR A 194 22.22 12.72 4.78
C THR A 194 21.10 11.71 4.55
N THR A 195 20.17 11.56 5.51
CA THR A 195 19.03 10.66 5.37
C THR A 195 18.11 11.10 4.24
N ILE A 196 17.85 12.41 4.10
CA ILE A 196 17.07 12.95 2.99
C ILE A 196 17.75 12.63 1.65
N ALA A 197 19.05 12.86 1.53
CA ALA A 197 19.81 12.59 0.30
C ALA A 197 19.68 11.12 -0.14
N LEU A 198 19.92 10.18 0.79
CA LEU A 198 19.82 8.75 0.52
C LEU A 198 18.38 8.32 0.19
N GLY A 199 17.39 8.84 0.94
CA GLY A 199 15.96 8.55 0.70
C GLY A 199 15.43 9.08 -0.64
N LEU A 200 16.09 10.07 -1.23
CA LEU A 200 15.76 10.60 -2.56
C LEU A 200 16.54 9.92 -3.69
N GLY A 201 17.32 8.88 -3.40
CA GLY A 201 18.02 8.07 -4.38
C GLY A 201 19.37 8.62 -4.83
N TYR A 202 19.97 9.55 -4.07
CA TYR A 202 21.35 9.96 -4.28
C TYR A 202 22.32 8.93 -3.67
N SER A 203 23.47 8.72 -4.31
CA SER A 203 24.52 7.81 -3.82
C SER A 203 25.13 8.28 -2.49
N ASP A 204 25.20 9.60 -2.30
CA ASP A 204 25.86 10.21 -1.17
C ASP A 204 25.41 11.67 -0.99
N LEU A 205 25.74 12.22 0.17
CA LEU A 205 25.42 13.60 0.55
C LEU A 205 26.10 14.65 -0.35
N ALA A 206 27.30 14.38 -0.87
CA ALA A 206 28.05 15.34 -1.66
C ALA A 206 27.42 15.55 -3.04
N HIS A 207 26.98 14.46 -3.68
CA HIS A 207 26.24 14.49 -4.94
C HIS A 207 24.90 15.24 -4.77
N PHE A 208 24.15 14.92 -3.72
CA PHE A 208 22.91 15.63 -3.38
C PHE A 208 23.15 17.13 -3.15
N SER A 209 24.14 17.49 -2.33
CA SER A 209 24.38 18.89 -1.97
C SER A 209 24.78 19.74 -3.17
N ARG A 210 25.55 19.18 -4.11
CA ARG A 210 25.91 19.83 -5.38
C ARG A 210 24.69 20.01 -6.29
N ALA A 211 23.87 18.96 -6.44
CA ALA A 211 22.67 19.01 -7.26
C ALA A 211 21.65 20.01 -6.70
N PHE A 212 21.37 19.95 -5.39
CA PHE A 212 20.47 20.86 -4.70
C PHE A 212 20.93 22.31 -4.87
N LYS A 213 22.18 22.63 -4.51
CA LYS A 213 22.74 23.99 -4.65
C LYS A 213 22.71 24.48 -6.10
N ARG A 214 22.96 23.61 -7.08
CA ARG A 214 22.88 23.98 -8.50
C ARG A 214 21.47 24.45 -8.89
N MET A 215 20.43 23.87 -8.30
CA MET A 215 19.03 24.17 -8.65
C MET A 215 18.39 25.25 -7.77
N THR A 216 18.86 25.41 -6.52
CA THR A 216 18.30 26.37 -5.55
C THR A 216 19.23 27.54 -5.24
N GLU A 217 20.42 27.57 -5.83
CA GLU A 217 21.52 28.53 -5.59
C GLU A 217 22.14 28.48 -4.17
N ILE A 218 21.41 27.97 -3.18
CA ILE A 218 21.86 27.82 -1.79
C ILE A 218 22.02 26.34 -1.37
N PRO A 219 22.98 26.02 -0.47
CA PRO A 219 23.14 24.67 0.06
C PRO A 219 21.91 24.19 0.88
N PRO A 220 21.66 22.87 0.98
CA PRO A 220 20.51 22.32 1.70
C PRO A 220 20.50 22.65 3.20
N SER A 221 21.67 22.80 3.82
CA SER A 221 21.79 23.22 5.24
C SER A 221 21.32 24.67 5.45
N GLN A 222 21.73 25.56 4.55
CA GLN A 222 21.32 26.96 4.57
C GLN A 222 19.83 27.10 4.23
N TYR A 223 19.35 26.37 3.21
CA TYR A 223 17.94 26.33 2.84
C TYR A 223 17.05 25.99 4.04
N ARG A 224 17.42 24.96 4.83
CA ARG A 224 16.72 24.59 6.05
C ARG A 224 16.69 25.72 7.08
N ILE A 225 17.81 26.38 7.33
CA ILE A 225 17.88 27.47 8.32
C ILE A 225 16.96 28.63 7.92
N GLU A 226 16.98 29.02 6.65
CA GLU A 226 16.19 30.14 6.14
C GLU A 226 14.68 29.86 6.18
N HIS A 227 14.26 28.61 5.95
CA HIS A 227 12.85 28.25 5.79
C HIS A 227 12.23 27.54 7.02
N SER A 228 13.04 27.08 7.97
CA SER A 228 12.55 26.55 9.26
C SER A 228 12.06 27.64 10.22
N GLY A 229 12.39 28.92 9.96
CA GLY A 229 11.98 30.07 10.77
C GLY A 229 10.58 30.64 10.47
N THR A 230 9.89 30.19 9.42
CA THR A 230 8.63 30.81 8.93
C THR A 230 7.35 30.11 9.45
N LYS A 231 7.46 29.14 10.36
CA LYS A 231 6.31 28.51 11.04
C LYS A 231 6.47 28.51 12.56
N ARG A 232 6.52 29.71 13.17
CA ARG A 232 6.20 29.91 14.59
C ARG A 232 4.90 30.67 14.71
#